data_AF-A0A841HWV3-F1
#
_entry.id   AF-A0A841HWV3-F1
#
_cell.length_a   1.000
_cell.length_b   1.000
_cell.length_c   1.000
_cell.angle_alpha   90.00
_cell.angle_beta   90.00
_cell.angle_gamma   90.00
#
_symmetry.space_group_name_H-M   'P 1'
#
loop_
_entity.id
_entity.type
_entity.pdbx_description
1 polymer ?
#
loop_
_entity_poly.entity_id
_entity_poly.type
_entity_poly.pdbx_seq_one_letter_code
_entity_poly.pdbx_strand_id
1 'polypeptide(L)'
;MSAGDAEAMASGADRSEGMIMGAASKSAPGPNLSAQVLNTYVGKEITAICPHGFHDKTVNHCAHFVSHVMSLAVGVTCKSLSNKAVATIPGGCVKVHELFAKCAKVGLFADAPGEPVLVFVLGRNLVKLPTKSMTNVPKKHVGIHLDGTIWHYSNGKDKVVTATPEDFKKHYPGQVNEMYFGTFPSIAAPVSSK
;
A
#
# COMPACT_ATOMS: atom_id res chain seq x y z
N MET A 1 -31.73 -9.85 -66.03
CA MET A 1 -30.56 -9.19 -66.66
C MET A 1 -30.98 -7.77 -67.02
N SER A 2 -30.09 -6.80 -66.78
CA SER A 2 -30.24 -5.32 -66.73
C SER A 2 -31.03 -4.80 -65.51
N ALA A 3 -30.47 -4.11 -64.49
CA ALA A 3 -29.50 -2.99 -64.43
C ALA A 3 -29.99 -1.76 -65.19
N GLY A 4 -30.13 -0.56 -64.63
CA GLY A 4 -29.96 0.00 -63.29
C GLY A 4 -30.39 1.47 -63.38
N ASP A 5 -30.52 2.17 -62.25
CA ASP A 5 -30.14 3.58 -62.12
C ASP A 5 -30.22 3.99 -60.65
N ALA A 6 -29.18 4.69 -60.21
CA ALA A 6 -28.93 5.19 -58.87
C ALA A 6 -28.65 6.68 -58.96
N GLU A 7 -29.14 7.46 -57.99
CA GLU A 7 -28.53 8.69 -57.41
C GLU A 7 -29.44 9.10 -56.23
N ALA A 8 -29.01 9.00 -54.96
CA ALA A 8 -28.09 9.84 -54.18
C ALA A 8 -28.79 11.03 -53.49
N MET A 9 -28.64 11.12 -52.16
CA MET A 9 -28.36 12.34 -51.35
C MET A 9 -28.64 12.10 -49.86
N ALA A 10 -27.53 12.02 -49.10
CA ALA A 10 -27.23 12.60 -47.76
C ALA A 10 -28.24 12.40 -46.59
N SER A 11 -27.86 12.18 -45.33
CA SER A 11 -26.80 12.75 -44.49
C SER A 11 -26.89 12.09 -43.09
N GLY A 12 -25.79 12.04 -42.34
CA GLY A 12 -25.83 11.96 -40.87
C GLY A 12 -25.26 10.69 -40.25
N ALA A 13 -23.93 10.55 -40.27
CA ALA A 13 -23.23 9.80 -39.24
C ALA A 13 -23.14 10.70 -37.99
N ASP A 14 -23.64 10.23 -36.85
CA ASP A 14 -23.13 10.65 -35.55
C ASP A 14 -22.87 9.43 -34.68
N ARG A 15 -21.58 9.26 -34.37
CA ARG A 15 -21.06 8.37 -33.34
C ARG A 15 -20.83 9.27 -32.14
N SER A 16 -21.61 9.09 -31.09
CA SER A 16 -21.26 9.65 -29.79
C SER A 16 -21.45 8.61 -28.70
N GLU A 17 -20.31 8.14 -28.22
CA GLU A 17 -20.11 7.35 -27.02
C GLU A 17 -20.67 8.10 -25.80
N GLY A 18 -21.79 7.61 -25.27
CA GLY A 18 -22.40 8.12 -24.06
C GLY A 18 -21.99 7.31 -22.85
N MET A 19 -20.82 7.65 -22.31
CA MET A 19 -20.25 7.30 -21.01
C MET A 19 -21.32 6.91 -19.95
N ILE A 20 -21.41 5.62 -19.61
CA ILE A 20 -22.05 5.19 -18.36
C ILE A 20 -21.23 5.75 -17.20
N MET A 21 -21.73 6.84 -16.60
CA MET A 21 -21.20 7.35 -15.35
C MET A 21 -21.32 6.25 -14.30
N GLY A 22 -20.18 5.59 -14.03
CA GLY A 22 -20.03 4.68 -12.92
C GLY A 22 -20.45 5.39 -11.64
N ALA A 23 -21.42 4.80 -10.94
CA ALA A 23 -21.82 5.25 -9.63
C ALA A 23 -20.58 5.37 -8.75
N ALA A 24 -20.30 6.58 -8.27
CA ALA A 24 -19.31 6.80 -7.23
C ALA A 24 -19.75 6.00 -6.00
N SER A 25 -19.09 4.86 -5.78
CA SER A 25 -19.20 4.12 -4.53
C SER A 25 -18.83 5.06 -3.40
N LYS A 26 -19.79 5.37 -2.53
CA LYS A 26 -19.55 6.10 -1.28
C LYS A 26 -18.62 5.26 -0.41
N SER A 27 -17.32 5.53 -0.49
CA SER A 27 -16.32 4.99 0.42
C SER A 27 -16.58 5.53 1.82
N ALA A 28 -16.54 4.64 2.82
CA ALA A 28 -16.48 5.03 4.22
C ALA A 28 -15.33 6.02 4.43
N PRO A 29 -15.41 6.98 5.39
CA PRO A 29 -14.37 7.97 5.59
C PRO A 29 -13.07 7.28 5.97
N GLY A 30 -12.21 7.08 4.97
CA GLY A 30 -10.86 6.61 5.15
C GLY A 30 -10.03 7.68 5.87
N PRO A 31 -8.89 7.29 6.46
CA PRO A 31 -7.93 8.23 6.97
C PRO A 31 -7.59 9.30 5.90
N ASN A 32 -7.53 10.58 6.26
CA ASN A 32 -7.19 11.70 5.37
C ASN A 32 -5.72 11.63 4.94
N LEU A 33 -5.40 10.64 4.12
CA LEU A 33 -4.09 10.36 3.55
C LEU A 33 -4.14 10.71 2.07
N SER A 34 -3.22 11.56 1.62
CA SER A 34 -3.10 11.96 0.22
C SER A 34 -1.74 11.60 -0.36
N ALA A 35 -1.66 11.48 -1.68
CA ALA A 35 -0.39 11.30 -2.37
C ALA A 35 0.60 12.45 -2.05
N GLN A 36 0.12 13.67 -1.84
CA GLN A 36 0.96 14.81 -1.44
C GLN A 36 1.64 14.55 -0.08
N VAL A 37 0.91 14.04 0.92
CA VAL A 37 1.48 13.68 2.22
C VAL A 37 2.46 12.51 2.09
N LEU A 38 2.16 11.49 1.28
CA LEU A 38 3.09 10.37 1.07
C LEU A 38 4.37 10.78 0.34
N ASN A 39 4.28 11.72 -0.59
CA ASN A 39 5.42 12.24 -1.34
C ASN A 39 6.43 12.98 -0.47
N THR A 40 6.03 13.56 0.66
CA THR A 40 6.98 14.19 1.59
C THR A 40 7.90 13.19 2.27
N TYR A 41 7.61 11.88 2.21
CA TYR A 41 8.47 10.83 2.73
C TYR A 41 9.47 10.33 1.70
N VAL A 42 9.22 10.50 0.39
CA VAL A 42 10.08 9.96 -0.66
C VAL A 42 11.50 10.49 -0.50
N GLY A 43 12.47 9.58 -0.54
CA GLY A 43 13.89 9.90 -0.34
C GLY A 43 14.33 9.97 1.12
N LYS A 44 13.42 9.99 2.11
CA LYS A 44 13.78 9.98 3.53
C LYS A 44 14.27 8.60 3.97
N GLU A 45 15.36 8.59 4.72
CA GLU A 45 15.83 7.44 5.50
C GLU A 45 14.95 7.23 6.74
N ILE A 46 15.04 6.05 7.36
CA ILE A 46 14.25 5.75 8.56
C ILE A 46 14.66 6.61 9.76
N THR A 47 15.91 7.09 9.80
CA THR A 47 16.44 8.03 10.80
C THR A 47 15.67 9.35 10.81
N ALA A 48 15.21 9.81 9.64
CA ALA A 48 14.40 11.02 9.48
C ALA A 48 12.92 10.80 9.80
N ILE A 49 12.49 9.54 9.99
CA ILE A 49 11.09 9.16 10.17
C ILE A 49 10.83 8.69 11.62
N CYS A 50 11.76 7.94 12.20
CA CYS A 50 11.64 7.34 13.52
C CYS A 50 12.26 8.24 14.59
N PRO A 51 11.46 8.93 15.43
CA PRO A 51 11.98 9.76 16.50
C PRO A 51 12.57 8.92 17.64
N HIS A 52 12.28 7.62 17.70
CA HIS A 52 12.80 6.73 18.74
C HIS A 52 14.23 6.27 18.46
N GLY A 53 14.84 6.57 17.31
CA GLY A 53 16.22 6.17 17.04
C GLY A 53 16.42 4.66 16.75
N PHE A 54 15.36 3.92 16.43
CA PHE A 54 15.45 2.52 16.02
C PHE A 54 15.66 2.41 14.51
N HIS A 55 16.91 2.53 14.07
CA HIS A 55 17.28 2.66 12.65
C HIS A 55 18.42 1.70 12.25
N ASP A 56 18.46 0.51 12.84
CA ASP A 56 19.43 -0.52 12.49
C ASP A 56 19.18 -1.01 11.05
N LYS A 57 20.11 -0.69 10.14
CA LYS A 57 19.99 -1.02 8.71
C LYS A 57 19.98 -2.52 8.43
N THR A 58 20.36 -3.36 9.39
CA THR A 58 20.32 -4.83 9.27
C THR A 58 18.90 -5.40 9.42
N VAL A 59 17.92 -4.60 9.89
CA VAL A 59 16.52 -5.03 9.99
C VAL A 59 15.65 -4.46 8.87
N ASN A 60 14.65 -5.23 8.44
CA ASN A 60 13.68 -4.75 7.43
C ASN A 60 12.83 -3.59 8.00
N HIS A 61 12.82 -2.44 7.31
CA HIS A 61 12.18 -1.21 7.79
C HIS A 61 10.83 -0.91 7.10
N CYS A 62 10.33 -1.80 6.25
CA CYS A 62 9.08 -1.60 5.52
C CYS A 62 7.86 -1.45 6.44
N ALA A 63 7.69 -2.36 7.41
CA ALA A 63 6.65 -2.23 8.43
C ALA A 63 6.85 -0.98 9.31
N HIS A 64 8.10 -0.67 9.61
CA HIS A 64 8.47 0.47 10.46
C HIS A 64 8.03 1.79 9.82
N PHE A 65 8.31 1.97 8.53
CA PHE A 65 7.88 3.14 7.75
C PHE A 65 6.35 3.28 7.73
N VAL A 66 5.61 2.28 7.24
CA VAL A 66 4.16 2.41 7.07
C VAL A 66 3.45 2.59 8.41
N SER A 67 4.01 2.03 9.49
CA SER A 67 3.48 2.21 10.84
C SER A 67 3.71 3.61 11.37
N HIS A 68 4.83 4.26 11.01
CA HIS A 68 5.02 5.66 11.35
C HIS A 68 4.07 6.56 10.57
N VAL A 69 3.88 6.35 9.27
CA VAL A 69 2.95 7.15 8.45
C VAL A 69 1.52 7.11 9.00
N MET A 70 1.09 5.96 9.51
CA MET A 70 -0.30 5.70 9.94
C MET A 70 -0.49 5.62 11.46
N SER A 71 0.52 6.00 12.24
CA SER A 71 0.52 5.95 13.71
C SER A 71 0.15 4.57 14.30
N LEU A 72 0.63 3.48 13.69
CA LEU A 72 0.27 2.11 14.06
C LEU A 72 1.16 1.55 15.16
N ALA A 73 0.75 1.80 16.41
CA ALA A 73 1.39 1.24 17.60
C ALA A 73 0.82 -0.14 17.96
N VAL A 74 1.17 -1.15 17.17
CA VAL A 74 0.73 -2.54 17.37
C VAL A 74 1.91 -3.50 17.43
N GLY A 75 1.75 -4.59 18.19
CA GLY A 75 2.77 -5.64 18.30
C GLY A 75 4.10 -5.11 18.85
N VAL A 76 5.21 -5.64 18.32
CA VAL A 76 6.56 -5.17 18.62
C VAL A 76 6.79 -3.83 17.94
N THR A 77 7.15 -2.81 18.71
CA THR A 77 7.33 -1.44 18.23
C THR A 77 8.79 -0.99 18.29
N CYS A 78 9.14 0.00 17.45
CA CYS A 78 10.45 0.65 17.50
C CYS A 78 10.74 1.30 18.87
N LYS A 79 9.70 1.79 19.56
CA LYS A 79 9.80 2.34 20.90
C LYS A 79 10.22 1.29 21.93
N SER A 80 9.63 0.09 21.88
CA SER A 80 9.99 -1.00 22.81
C SER A 80 11.40 -1.57 22.58
N LEU A 81 11.98 -1.34 21.39
CA LEU A 81 13.31 -1.84 21.02
C LEU A 81 14.40 -0.77 21.12
N SER A 82 14.06 0.46 21.51
CA SER A 82 15.01 1.56 21.53
C SER A 82 15.38 2.01 22.94
N ASN A 83 16.66 2.31 23.13
CA ASN A 83 17.18 3.00 24.31
C ASN A 83 17.03 4.54 24.22
N LYS A 84 16.62 5.08 23.07
CA LYS A 84 16.37 6.52 22.82
C LYS A 84 14.88 6.81 22.62
N ALA A 85 14.03 5.99 23.22
CA ALA A 85 12.59 6.09 23.08
C ALA A 85 12.06 7.44 23.57
N VAL A 86 11.48 8.25 22.68
CA VAL A 86 10.71 9.44 23.05
C VAL A 86 9.41 9.04 23.76
N ALA A 87 9.23 9.46 25.01
CA ALA A 87 8.13 9.02 25.86
C ALA A 87 6.73 9.41 25.32
N THR A 88 6.59 10.59 24.73
CA THR A 88 5.31 11.16 24.30
C THR A 88 4.86 10.70 22.91
N ILE A 89 5.72 10.02 22.14
CA ILE A 89 5.41 9.57 20.78
C ILE A 89 5.11 8.06 20.81
N PRO A 90 4.04 7.59 20.16
CA PRO A 90 3.81 6.16 19.96
C PRO A 90 4.86 5.53 19.03
N GLY A 91 5.32 4.32 19.37
CA GLY A 91 6.20 3.57 18.47
C GLY A 91 5.45 2.94 17.31
N GLY A 92 6.04 2.92 16.12
CA GLY A 92 5.51 2.15 14.98
C GLY A 92 5.83 0.66 15.08
N CYS A 93 4.91 -0.20 14.64
CA CYS A 93 5.15 -1.64 14.47
C CYS A 93 6.34 -1.89 13.52
N VAL A 94 7.23 -2.81 13.90
CA VAL A 94 8.42 -3.15 13.10
C VAL A 94 8.32 -4.52 12.42
N LYS A 95 7.20 -5.24 12.59
CA LYS A 95 7.02 -6.61 12.08
C LYS A 95 5.85 -6.69 11.11
N VAL A 96 6.15 -6.98 9.84
CA VAL A 96 5.15 -7.06 8.74
C VAL A 96 4.00 -8.03 9.06
N HIS A 97 4.31 -9.20 9.61
CA HIS A 97 3.31 -10.24 9.88
C HIS A 97 2.38 -9.88 11.05
N GLU A 98 2.89 -9.17 12.06
CA GLU A 98 2.07 -8.66 13.16
C GLU A 98 1.17 -7.53 12.67
N LEU A 99 1.68 -6.64 11.83
CA LEU A 99 0.88 -5.60 11.18
C LEU A 99 -0.24 -6.19 10.32
N PHE A 100 0.05 -7.22 9.52
CA PHE A 100 -0.94 -7.92 8.70
C PHE A 100 -2.10 -8.48 9.56
N ALA A 101 -1.78 -9.14 10.67
CA ALA A 101 -2.77 -9.71 11.58
C ALA A 101 -3.67 -8.67 12.25
N LYS A 102 -3.22 -7.41 12.32
CA LYS A 102 -3.96 -6.29 12.92
C LYS A 102 -4.82 -5.52 11.93
N CYS A 103 -4.67 -5.76 10.63
CA CYS A 103 -5.55 -5.18 9.62
C CYS A 103 -7.02 -5.57 9.87
N ALA A 104 -7.94 -4.64 9.64
CA ALA A 104 -9.37 -4.87 9.88
C ALA A 104 -9.90 -5.98 8.98
N LYS A 105 -9.58 -5.88 7.68
CA LYS A 105 -9.80 -6.86 6.62
C LYS A 105 -8.53 -7.07 5.83
N VAL A 106 -8.32 -8.31 5.36
CA VAL A 106 -7.23 -8.70 4.46
C VAL A 106 -7.78 -9.57 3.33
N GLY A 107 -7.11 -9.58 2.18
CA GLY A 107 -7.51 -10.35 1.01
C GLY A 107 -6.45 -10.31 -0.08
N LEU A 108 -6.73 -10.93 -1.23
CA LEU A 108 -5.88 -10.78 -2.41
C LEU A 108 -5.95 -9.34 -2.89
N PHE A 109 -4.82 -8.77 -3.33
CA PHE A 109 -4.76 -7.36 -3.71
C PHE A 109 -5.74 -6.98 -4.82
N ALA A 110 -6.03 -7.89 -5.76
CA ALA A 110 -7.03 -7.69 -6.81
C ALA A 110 -8.46 -7.48 -6.28
N ASP A 111 -8.73 -7.94 -5.05
CA ASP A 111 -10.04 -7.85 -4.39
C ASP A 111 -10.10 -6.69 -3.37
N ALA A 112 -9.15 -5.75 -3.44
CA ALA A 112 -9.11 -4.62 -2.51
C ALA A 112 -10.41 -3.80 -2.61
N PRO A 113 -11.05 -3.43 -1.49
CA PRO A 113 -12.35 -2.75 -1.48
C PRO A 113 -12.27 -1.25 -1.85
N GLY A 114 -11.10 -0.77 -2.25
CA GLY A 114 -10.79 0.64 -2.50
C GLY A 114 -9.43 1.02 -1.91
N GLU A 115 -9.13 2.31 -1.97
CA GLU A 115 -7.87 2.93 -1.51
C GLU A 115 -8.15 4.06 -0.50
N PRO A 116 -7.19 4.42 0.36
CA PRO A 116 -5.86 3.82 0.53
C PRO A 116 -5.89 2.47 1.28
N VAL A 117 -4.92 1.60 1.00
CA VAL A 117 -4.72 0.33 1.73
C VAL A 117 -3.24 0.03 1.98
N LEU A 118 -2.95 -0.83 2.96
CA LEU A 118 -1.65 -1.49 3.04
C LEU A 118 -1.58 -2.57 1.96
N VAL A 119 -0.43 -2.68 1.32
CA VAL A 119 -0.15 -3.73 0.33
C VAL A 119 1.04 -4.55 0.77
N PHE A 120 0.87 -5.86 0.80
CA PHE A 120 1.85 -6.83 1.25
C PHE A 120 2.27 -7.71 0.07
N VAL A 121 3.55 -8.07 0.00
CA VAL A 121 4.06 -9.02 -1.01
C VAL A 121 4.97 -10.05 -0.36
N LEU A 122 4.71 -11.33 -0.68
CA LEU A 122 5.46 -12.51 -0.24
C LEU A 122 5.02 -13.73 -1.04
N GLY A 123 5.60 -14.90 -0.76
CA GLY A 123 5.24 -16.15 -1.44
C GLY A 123 3.80 -16.56 -1.18
N ARG A 124 3.10 -17.03 -2.23
CA ARG A 124 1.67 -17.39 -2.18
C ARG A 124 1.28 -18.28 -0.98
N ASN A 125 2.10 -19.28 -0.64
CA ASN A 125 1.78 -20.26 0.40
C ASN A 125 2.09 -19.80 1.83
N LEU A 126 2.40 -18.52 2.04
CA LEU A 126 2.82 -17.96 3.32
C LEU A 126 1.74 -17.11 4.00
N VAL A 127 0.52 -17.08 3.46
CA VAL A 127 -0.62 -16.35 4.02
C VAL A 127 -1.81 -17.28 4.21
N LYS A 128 -2.49 -17.12 5.35
CA LYS A 128 -3.77 -17.76 5.65
C LYS A 128 -4.80 -16.65 5.87
N LEU A 129 -5.56 -16.33 4.82
CA LEU A 129 -6.55 -15.26 4.83
C LEU A 129 -7.65 -15.44 5.90
N PRO A 130 -8.24 -16.65 6.10
CA PRO A 130 -9.32 -16.81 7.08
C PRO A 130 -8.90 -16.48 8.52
N THR A 131 -7.64 -16.73 8.86
CA THR A 131 -7.09 -16.45 10.19
C THR A 131 -6.26 -15.16 10.24
N LYS A 132 -6.21 -14.39 9.14
CA LYS A 132 -5.40 -13.18 8.99
C LYS A 132 -3.94 -13.39 9.41
N SER A 133 -3.38 -14.54 9.07
CA SER A 133 -2.03 -14.93 9.48
C SER A 133 -1.05 -14.87 8.31
N MET A 134 0.16 -14.40 8.58
CA MET A 134 1.28 -14.34 7.64
C MET A 134 2.53 -14.97 8.27
N THR A 135 3.22 -15.85 7.55
CA THR A 135 4.43 -16.50 8.06
C THR A 135 5.56 -15.48 8.23
N ASN A 136 6.28 -15.55 9.35
CA ASN A 136 7.44 -14.70 9.59
C ASN A 136 8.68 -15.18 8.81
N VAL A 137 8.79 -14.81 7.53
CA VAL A 137 9.95 -15.11 6.67
C VAL A 137 10.76 -13.85 6.31
N PRO A 138 12.06 -13.93 5.98
CA PRO A 138 12.83 -12.75 5.56
C PRO A 138 12.28 -12.07 4.29
N LYS A 139 11.80 -12.87 3.33
CA LYS A 139 11.26 -12.40 2.04
C LYS A 139 9.77 -12.02 2.16
N LYS A 140 9.49 -10.92 2.84
CA LYS A 140 8.17 -10.29 2.90
C LYS A 140 8.29 -8.78 2.99
N HIS A 141 7.39 -8.07 2.33
CA HIS A 141 7.45 -6.61 2.22
C HIS A 141 6.07 -5.97 2.36
N VAL A 142 6.03 -4.69 2.72
CA VAL A 142 4.79 -3.91 2.86
C VAL A 142 4.99 -2.47 2.37
N GLY A 143 3.93 -1.90 1.79
CA GLY A 143 3.83 -0.50 1.40
C GLY A 143 2.41 0.03 1.60
N ILE A 144 2.20 1.30 1.24
CA ILE A 144 0.89 1.95 1.22
C ILE A 144 0.52 2.18 -0.25
N HIS A 145 -0.63 1.66 -0.68
CA HIS A 145 -1.19 1.86 -2.02
C HIS A 145 -2.23 2.98 -2.01
N LEU A 146 -2.04 3.96 -2.90
CA LEU A 146 -2.94 5.08 -3.14
C LEU A 146 -2.71 5.65 -4.56
N ASP A 147 -3.77 5.97 -5.28
CA ASP A 147 -3.78 6.51 -6.64
C ASP A 147 -2.85 5.74 -7.60
N GLY A 148 -2.93 4.40 -7.57
CA GLY A 148 -2.13 3.51 -8.42
C GLY A 148 -0.63 3.44 -8.07
N THR A 149 -0.21 4.07 -6.97
CA THR A 149 1.19 4.15 -6.54
C THR A 149 1.39 3.48 -5.18
N ILE A 150 2.52 2.79 -5.01
CA ILE A 150 2.91 2.17 -3.74
C ILE A 150 4.11 2.89 -3.16
N TRP A 151 3.94 3.53 -2.00
CA TRP A 151 5.05 4.06 -1.21
C TRP A 151 5.54 2.99 -0.24
N HIS A 152 6.84 2.72 -0.25
CA HIS A 152 7.44 1.74 0.65
C HIS A 152 8.88 2.12 1.01
N TYR A 153 9.35 1.66 2.17
CA TYR A 153 10.78 1.71 2.46
C TYR A 153 11.52 0.68 1.63
N SER A 154 12.66 1.02 1.04
CA SER A 154 13.55 0.07 0.38
C SER A 154 14.80 -0.10 1.24
N ASN A 155 14.99 -1.27 1.83
CA ASN A 155 16.21 -1.57 2.58
C ASN A 155 17.46 -1.48 1.69
N GLY A 156 17.39 -1.93 0.43
CA GLY A 156 18.52 -1.89 -0.51
C GLY A 156 18.90 -0.46 -0.96
N LYS A 157 17.95 0.48 -0.98
CA LYS A 157 18.21 1.90 -1.30
C LYS A 157 18.29 2.79 -0.05
N ASP A 158 18.07 2.18 1.13
CA ASP A 158 17.98 2.80 2.44
C ASP A 158 17.09 4.06 2.52
N LYS A 159 15.95 4.06 1.80
CA LYS A 159 15.03 5.20 1.76
C LYS A 159 13.63 4.80 1.33
N VAL A 160 12.67 5.69 1.55
CA VAL A 160 11.33 5.57 0.98
C VAL A 160 11.39 5.80 -0.53
N VAL A 161 10.75 4.92 -1.28
CA VAL A 161 10.62 4.97 -2.73
C VAL A 161 9.18 4.65 -3.14
N THR A 162 8.88 4.87 -4.42
CA THR A 162 7.61 4.50 -5.03
C THR A 162 7.79 3.34 -6.02
N ALA A 163 6.70 2.61 -6.25
CA ALA A 163 6.60 1.57 -7.28
C ALA A 163 5.16 1.47 -7.80
N THR A 164 4.97 0.95 -9.01
CA THR A 164 3.66 0.47 -9.45
C THR A 164 3.36 -0.89 -8.79
N PRO A 165 2.09 -1.34 -8.75
CA PRO A 165 1.74 -2.69 -8.31
C PRO A 165 2.53 -3.80 -9.03
N GLU A 166 2.73 -3.66 -10.35
CA GLU A 166 3.45 -4.65 -11.17
C GLU A 166 4.91 -4.78 -10.75
N ASP A 167 5.58 -3.67 -10.48
CA ASP A 167 6.97 -3.66 -10.03
C ASP A 167 7.09 -4.09 -8.58
N PHE A 168 6.13 -3.71 -7.73
CA PHE A 168 6.07 -4.15 -6.34
C PHE A 168 5.86 -5.66 -6.23
N LYS A 169 5.07 -6.29 -7.12
CA LYS A 169 4.90 -7.75 -7.17
C LYS A 169 6.22 -8.48 -7.44
N LYS A 170 7.15 -7.87 -8.18
CA LYS A 170 8.44 -8.47 -8.56
C LYS A 170 9.53 -8.30 -7.49
N HIS A 171 9.20 -7.78 -6.31
CA HIS A 171 10.17 -7.41 -5.27
C HIS A 171 11.18 -8.51 -4.90
N TYR A 172 10.77 -9.78 -4.93
CA TYR A 172 11.66 -10.92 -4.67
C TYR A 172 11.80 -11.81 -5.91
N PRO A 173 12.94 -11.78 -6.62
CA PRO A 173 13.21 -12.70 -7.71
C PRO A 173 13.37 -14.14 -7.19
N GLY A 174 13.05 -15.13 -8.03
CA GLY A 174 13.10 -16.55 -7.67
C GLY A 174 12.00 -17.01 -6.70
N GLN A 175 10.97 -16.18 -6.48
CA GLN A 175 9.80 -16.49 -5.68
C GLN A 175 8.54 -16.23 -6.51
N VAL A 176 7.57 -17.14 -6.45
CA VAL A 176 6.22 -16.87 -6.97
C VAL A 176 5.51 -15.98 -5.96
N ASN A 177 5.62 -14.67 -6.17
CA ASN A 177 5.05 -13.66 -5.30
C ASN A 177 3.54 -13.52 -5.52
N GLU A 178 2.83 -13.31 -4.42
CA GLU A 178 1.44 -12.87 -4.42
C GLU A 178 1.32 -11.57 -3.63
N MET A 179 0.40 -10.71 -4.07
CA MET A 179 0.08 -9.47 -3.38
C MET A 179 -1.22 -9.60 -2.61
N TYR A 180 -1.22 -9.04 -1.40
CA TYR A 180 -2.36 -9.03 -0.50
C TYR A 180 -2.64 -7.59 -0.06
N PHE A 181 -3.91 -7.23 0.11
CA PHE A 181 -4.25 -5.97 0.77
C PHE A 181 -4.48 -6.19 2.27
N GLY A 182 -4.31 -5.12 3.04
CA GLY A 182 -4.84 -4.97 4.38
C GLY A 182 -5.46 -3.59 4.54
N THR A 183 -6.73 -3.54 4.92
CA THR A 183 -7.36 -2.28 5.33
C THR A 183 -6.78 -1.84 6.66
N PHE A 184 -6.60 -0.53 6.83
CA PHE A 184 -6.02 0.01 8.04
C PHE A 184 -6.81 -0.41 9.29
N PRO A 185 -6.13 -0.71 10.41
CA PRO A 185 -6.79 -0.88 11.70
C PRO A 185 -7.62 0.37 12.05
N SER A 186 -8.69 0.23 12.84
CA SER A 186 -9.52 1.37 13.25
C SER A 186 -8.77 2.44 14.05
N ILE A 187 -7.62 2.09 14.65
CA ILE A 187 -6.73 3.00 15.36
C ILE A 187 -5.81 3.83 14.44
N ALA A 188 -5.83 3.58 13.13
CA ALA A 188 -4.92 4.23 12.20
C ALA A 188 -5.25 5.72 12.04
N ALA A 189 -4.22 6.56 12.16
CA ALA A 189 -4.31 8.00 11.96
C ALA A 189 -3.09 8.48 11.16
N PRO A 190 -3.27 9.02 9.95
CA PRO A 190 -2.18 9.61 9.18
C PRO A 190 -1.50 10.69 10.01
N VAL A 191 -0.19 10.62 10.11
CA VAL A 191 0.61 11.75 10.55
C VAL A 191 1.13 12.47 9.31
N SER A 192 0.93 13.78 9.28
CA SER A 192 1.67 14.63 8.35
C SER A 192 3.15 14.60 8.77
N SER A 193 4.06 14.37 7.83
CA SER A 193 5.46 14.65 8.11
C SER A 193 5.59 16.15 8.41
N LYS A 194 6.20 16.50 9.54
CA LYS A 194 6.64 17.88 9.77
C LYS A 194 7.67 18.29 8.73
#